data_AF-A0A7R8CTH0-F1
#
_entry.id   AF-A0A7R8CTH0-F1
#
_cell.length_a   1.000
_cell.length_b   1.000
_cell.length_c   1.000
_cell.angle_alpha   90.00
_cell.angle_beta   90.00
_cell.angle_gamma   90.00
#
_symmetry.space_group_name_H-M   'P 1'
#
loop_
_entity.id
_entity.type
_entity.pdbx_description
1 polymer ?
#
loop_
_entity_poly.entity_id
_entity_poly.type
_entity_poly.pdbx_seq_one_letter_code
_entity_poly.pdbx_strand_id
1 'polypeptide(L)'
;MEDETKTKEDETKTKEDEIAILNEYLDDWKKKKEWKEGLRAQNTDCKSRPEENDLRKLDSSLKKNTAFIRKLKNYTDSQRPGICKEIKTLNLTKYIGEVTSALLEAKYKMNDLPGVVEVSSLLHQTYSDFSSSFLEAWTRILSFSKKDTSFPNPNKLRVDIRLYAELISTGVFTLKEGLPLLGNILTSLVHMDKETHAHISIILSFCKHCGSDYADLVPRKIRILSDKYTYELSTSNLLPLGKQKKCEADA
;
A
#
# COMPACT_ATOMS: atom_id res chain seq x y z
N MET A 1 30.21 -29.71 -34.51
CA MET A 1 29.22 -30.54 -33.78
C MET A 1 29.23 -30.24 -32.29
N GLU A 2 30.29 -30.51 -31.50
CA GLU A 2 30.28 -30.21 -30.04
C GLU A 2 30.02 -28.74 -29.69
N ASP A 3 30.57 -27.79 -30.46
CA ASP A 3 30.40 -26.35 -30.23
C ASP A 3 28.99 -25.83 -30.56
N GLU A 4 28.33 -26.45 -31.55
CA GLU A 4 26.95 -26.12 -31.94
C GLU A 4 25.92 -26.69 -30.96
N THR A 5 26.18 -27.86 -30.37
CA THR A 5 25.31 -28.44 -29.34
C THR A 5 25.35 -27.62 -28.05
N LYS A 6 26.56 -27.18 -27.66
CA LYS A 6 26.77 -26.35 -26.46
C LYS A 6 26.13 -24.97 -26.57
N THR A 7 26.22 -24.34 -27.75
CA THR A 7 25.57 -23.05 -28.03
C THR A 7 24.04 -23.16 -27.96
N LYS A 8 23.45 -24.24 -28.49
CA LYS A 8 21.99 -24.48 -28.43
C LYS A 8 21.50 -24.78 -27.01
N GLU A 9 22.28 -25.50 -26.20
CA GLU A 9 21.95 -25.76 -24.79
C GLU A 9 22.00 -24.48 -23.96
N ASP A 10 23.01 -23.62 -24.17
CA ASP A 10 23.12 -22.31 -23.49
C ASP A 10 22.00 -21.34 -23.90
N GLU A 11 21.62 -21.32 -25.18
CA GLU A 11 20.47 -20.54 -25.66
C GLU A 11 19.13 -21.02 -25.08
N THR A 12 18.95 -22.35 -24.97
CA THR A 12 17.73 -22.95 -24.41
C THR A 12 17.62 -22.63 -22.93
N LYS A 13 18.71 -22.79 -22.17
CA LYS A 13 18.75 -22.46 -20.74
C LYS A 13 18.50 -20.97 -20.47
N THR A 14 19.09 -20.10 -21.29
CA THR A 14 18.85 -18.64 -21.19
C THR A 14 17.37 -18.31 -21.42
N LYS A 15 16.73 -18.95 -22.40
CA LYS A 15 15.29 -18.78 -22.66
C LYS A 15 14.43 -19.26 -21.49
N GLU A 16 14.77 -20.39 -20.89
CA GLU A 16 14.04 -20.93 -19.72
C GLU A 16 14.12 -19.98 -18.52
N ASP A 17 15.33 -19.47 -18.21
CA ASP A 17 15.54 -18.51 -17.12
C ASP A 17 14.77 -17.20 -17.36
N GLU A 18 14.77 -16.68 -18.59
CA GLU A 18 14.05 -15.47 -18.97
C GLU A 18 12.52 -15.64 -18.86
N ILE A 19 11.97 -16.77 -19.30
CA ILE A 19 10.55 -17.11 -19.15
C ILE A 19 10.19 -17.29 -17.67
N ALA A 20 11.06 -17.93 -16.88
CA ALA A 20 10.84 -18.10 -15.44
C ALA A 20 10.70 -16.75 -14.71
N ILE A 21 11.57 -15.79 -15.02
CA ILE A 21 11.50 -14.42 -14.46
C ILE A 21 10.18 -13.73 -14.83
N LEU A 22 9.73 -13.88 -16.07
CA LEU A 22 8.49 -13.27 -16.53
C LEU A 22 7.27 -13.90 -15.82
N ASN A 23 7.22 -15.23 -15.74
CA ASN A 23 6.13 -15.94 -15.07
C ASN A 23 6.08 -15.61 -13.56
N GLU A 24 7.24 -15.56 -12.88
CA GLU A 24 7.31 -15.16 -11.48
C GLU A 24 6.72 -13.76 -11.28
N TYR A 25 7.12 -12.79 -12.12
CA TYR A 25 6.59 -11.42 -12.06
C TYR A 25 5.07 -11.38 -12.26
N LEU A 26 4.55 -12.09 -13.27
CA LEU A 26 3.13 -12.10 -13.59
C LEU A 26 2.29 -12.75 -12.48
N ASP A 27 2.75 -13.85 -11.90
CA ASP A 27 2.09 -14.51 -10.78
C ASP A 27 2.07 -13.61 -9.54
N ASP A 28 3.20 -12.99 -9.22
CA ASP A 28 3.31 -12.03 -8.12
C ASP A 28 2.40 -10.82 -8.29
N TRP A 29 2.32 -10.30 -9.52
CA TRP A 29 1.46 -9.17 -9.86
C TRP A 29 -0.01 -9.56 -9.75
N LYS A 30 -0.39 -10.72 -10.27
CA LYS A 30 -1.76 -11.24 -10.22
C LYS A 30 -2.22 -11.46 -8.78
N LYS A 31 -1.42 -12.11 -7.95
CA LYS A 31 -1.71 -12.31 -6.52
C LYS A 31 -1.92 -10.98 -5.79
N LYS A 32 -1.05 -10.00 -6.03
CA LYS A 32 -1.18 -8.66 -5.43
C LYS A 32 -2.45 -7.96 -5.91
N LYS A 33 -2.76 -8.02 -7.20
CA LYS A 33 -3.97 -7.44 -7.77
C LYS A 33 -5.23 -8.05 -7.17
N GLU A 34 -5.34 -9.37 -7.17
CA GLU A 34 -6.50 -10.09 -6.62
C GLU A 34 -6.71 -9.78 -5.13
N TRP A 35 -5.62 -9.74 -4.34
CA TRP A 35 -5.67 -9.37 -2.93
C TRP A 35 -6.18 -7.92 -2.74
N LYS A 36 -5.67 -6.96 -3.52
CA LYS A 36 -6.12 -5.55 -3.44
C LYS A 36 -7.56 -5.37 -3.90
N GLU A 37 -7.96 -6.02 -5.00
CA GLU A 37 -9.32 -5.95 -5.53
C GLU A 37 -10.33 -6.58 -4.56
N GLY A 38 -9.96 -7.69 -3.91
CA GLY A 38 -10.76 -8.32 -2.87
C GLY A 38 -10.99 -7.38 -1.68
N LEU A 39 -9.94 -6.77 -1.14
CA LEU A 39 -10.08 -5.79 -0.06
C LEU A 39 -10.85 -4.55 -0.50
N ARG A 40 -10.62 -4.06 -1.73
CA ARG A 40 -11.34 -2.90 -2.29
C ARG A 40 -12.84 -3.16 -2.40
N ALA A 41 -13.23 -4.33 -2.89
CA ALA A 41 -14.65 -4.71 -2.95
C ALA A 41 -15.29 -4.67 -1.56
N GLN A 42 -14.62 -5.23 -0.55
CA GLN A 42 -15.12 -5.23 0.83
C GLN A 42 -15.18 -3.83 1.46
N ASN A 43 -14.19 -2.98 1.19
CA ASN A 43 -14.10 -1.64 1.78
C ASN A 43 -15.04 -0.62 1.12
N THR A 44 -15.36 -0.80 -0.17
CA THR A 44 -16.26 0.09 -0.91
C THR A 44 -17.73 -0.29 -0.73
N ASP A 45 -18.02 -1.58 -0.70
CA ASP A 45 -19.37 -2.12 -0.47
C ASP A 45 -19.52 -2.57 0.98
N CYS A 46 -19.27 -1.67 1.93
CA CYS A 46 -19.22 -1.92 3.38
C CYS A 46 -20.61 -2.26 4.00
N LYS A 47 -21.40 -3.11 3.33
CA LYS A 47 -22.70 -3.65 3.73
C LYS A 47 -22.63 -4.50 5.00
N SER A 48 -21.44 -4.98 5.35
CA SER A 48 -21.20 -5.86 6.50
C SER A 48 -20.89 -5.11 7.80
N ARG A 49 -21.05 -3.78 7.86
CA ARG A 49 -20.77 -3.03 9.08
C ARG A 49 -21.76 -3.47 10.18
N PRO A 50 -21.28 -3.82 11.39
CA PRO A 50 -22.16 -4.17 12.48
C PRO A 50 -23.07 -3.00 12.86
N GLU A 51 -24.32 -3.31 13.20
CA GLU A 51 -25.24 -2.34 13.77
C GLU A 51 -24.73 -1.87 15.14
N GLU A 52 -25.13 -0.67 15.58
CA GLU A 52 -24.70 -0.11 16.86
C GLU A 52 -25.03 -1.05 18.04
N ASN A 53 -26.17 -1.74 17.96
CA ASN A 53 -26.58 -2.71 18.97
C ASN A 53 -25.67 -3.94 19.06
N ASP A 54 -25.03 -4.33 17.96
CA ASP A 54 -24.06 -5.43 17.97
C ASP A 54 -22.73 -4.99 18.55
N LEU A 55 -22.28 -3.77 18.24
CA LEU A 55 -21.09 -3.18 18.84
C LEU A 55 -21.24 -3.01 20.37
N ARG A 56 -22.43 -2.67 20.85
CA ARG A 56 -22.74 -2.56 22.30
C ARG A 56 -22.58 -3.88 23.07
N LYS A 57 -22.65 -5.04 22.39
CA LYS A 57 -22.42 -6.36 23.01
C LYS A 57 -20.93 -6.68 23.18
N LEU A 58 -20.05 -5.95 22.50
CA LEU A 58 -18.61 -6.15 22.56
C LEU A 58 -18.00 -5.55 23.84
N ASP A 59 -16.79 -6.00 24.18
CA ASP A 59 -16.12 -5.61 25.42
C ASP A 59 -15.65 -4.15 25.37
N SER A 60 -16.26 -3.32 26.21
CA SER A 60 -15.94 -1.89 26.34
C SER A 60 -15.00 -1.57 27.52
N SER A 61 -14.33 -2.58 28.10
CA SER A 61 -13.47 -2.36 29.26
C SER A 61 -12.28 -1.48 28.89
N LEU A 62 -12.09 -0.39 29.66
CA LEU A 62 -10.99 0.55 29.47
C LEU A 62 -9.63 -0.17 29.46
N LYS A 63 -9.45 -1.15 30.35
CA LYS A 63 -8.23 -1.95 30.45
C LYS A 63 -7.89 -2.68 29.15
N LYS A 64 -8.85 -3.38 28.53
CA LYS A 64 -8.60 -4.14 27.29
C LYS A 64 -8.41 -3.22 26.10
N ASN A 65 -9.23 -2.17 25.96
CA ASN A 65 -9.09 -1.19 24.87
C ASN A 65 -7.73 -0.45 24.95
N THR A 66 -7.30 -0.05 26.14
CA THR A 66 -5.97 0.59 26.33
C THR A 66 -4.83 -0.38 26.02
N ALA A 67 -4.95 -1.65 26.42
CA ALA A 67 -3.97 -2.68 26.09
C ALA A 67 -3.88 -2.91 24.57
N PHE A 68 -5.01 -2.95 23.88
CA PHE A 68 -5.10 -3.08 22.43
C PHE A 68 -4.41 -1.89 21.72
N ILE A 69 -4.71 -0.65 22.11
CA ILE A 69 -4.07 0.56 21.55
C ILE A 69 -2.54 0.49 21.73
N ARG A 70 -2.06 0.09 22.92
CA ARG A 70 -0.61 -0.07 23.17
C ARG A 70 0.02 -1.14 22.29
N LYS A 71 -0.71 -2.20 21.98
CA LYS A 71 -0.25 -3.28 21.10
C LYS A 71 -0.10 -2.78 19.66
N LEU A 72 -1.01 -1.95 19.17
CA LEU A 72 -0.93 -1.35 17.83
C LEU A 72 0.32 -0.50 17.63
N LYS A 73 0.76 0.26 18.65
CA LYS A 73 1.99 1.08 18.58
C LYS A 73 3.26 0.28 18.29
N ASN A 74 3.25 -1.03 18.54
CA ASN A 74 4.38 -1.94 18.32
C ASN A 74 3.99 -3.09 17.39
N TYR A 75 3.03 -2.86 16.50
CA TYR A 75 2.52 -3.87 15.59
C TYR A 75 3.63 -4.46 14.70
N THR A 76 3.56 -5.77 14.50
CA THR A 76 4.29 -6.52 13.45
C THR A 76 3.34 -7.51 12.80
N ASP A 77 3.62 -7.97 11.58
CA ASP A 77 2.73 -8.90 10.87
C ASP A 77 2.47 -10.21 11.65
N SER A 78 3.44 -10.64 12.46
CA SER A 78 3.30 -11.82 13.32
C SER A 78 2.13 -11.72 14.32
N GLN A 79 1.70 -10.50 14.68
CA GLN A 79 0.63 -10.25 15.64
C GLN A 79 -0.74 -10.12 14.98
N ARG A 80 -0.79 -10.09 13.63
CA ARG A 80 -1.99 -9.85 12.84
C ARG A 80 -3.19 -10.71 13.26
N PRO A 81 -3.10 -12.05 13.40
CA PRO A 81 -4.26 -12.85 13.76
C PRO A 81 -4.86 -12.47 15.13
N GLY A 82 -3.99 -12.13 16.09
CA GLY A 82 -4.40 -11.68 17.42
C GLY A 82 -5.07 -10.31 17.38
N ILE A 83 -4.51 -9.36 16.61
CA ILE A 83 -5.09 -8.03 16.42
C ILE A 83 -6.46 -8.12 15.76
N CYS A 84 -6.60 -8.90 14.68
CA CYS A 84 -7.88 -9.10 14.00
C CYS A 84 -8.94 -9.74 14.92
N LYS A 85 -8.55 -10.65 15.82
CA LYS A 85 -9.45 -11.21 16.83
C LYS A 85 -9.90 -10.15 17.85
N GLU A 86 -8.98 -9.31 18.31
CA GLU A 86 -9.30 -8.24 19.26
C GLU A 86 -10.25 -7.20 18.64
N ILE A 87 -10.05 -6.81 17.38
CA ILE A 87 -10.97 -5.89 16.66
C ILE A 87 -12.41 -6.42 16.63
N LYS A 88 -12.58 -7.74 16.47
CA LYS A 88 -13.90 -8.39 16.44
C LYS A 88 -14.56 -8.55 17.82
N THR A 89 -13.81 -8.35 18.91
CA THR A 89 -14.29 -8.66 20.28
C THR A 89 -14.31 -7.47 21.22
N LEU A 90 -13.58 -6.40 20.90
CA LEU A 90 -13.57 -5.14 21.63
C LEU A 90 -14.51 -4.12 20.98
N ASN A 91 -15.17 -3.30 21.79
CA ASN A 91 -15.87 -2.13 21.31
C ASN A 91 -14.91 -0.93 21.25
N LEU A 92 -14.42 -0.61 20.04
CA LEU A 92 -13.46 0.48 19.82
C LEU A 92 -14.13 1.82 19.47
N THR A 93 -15.46 1.93 19.52
CA THR A 93 -16.21 3.11 19.06
C THR A 93 -15.70 4.41 19.69
N LYS A 94 -15.36 4.38 20.99
CA LYS A 94 -14.86 5.55 21.72
C LYS A 94 -13.34 5.77 21.60
N TYR A 95 -12.64 4.90 20.88
CA TYR A 95 -11.18 4.81 20.85
C TYR A 95 -10.61 4.97 19.43
N ILE A 96 -11.43 5.29 18.44
CA ILE A 96 -11.00 5.37 17.04
C ILE A 96 -9.85 6.37 16.85
N GLY A 97 -9.89 7.53 17.50
CA GLY A 97 -8.81 8.52 17.41
C GLY A 97 -7.47 8.01 17.97
N GLU A 98 -7.49 7.27 19.07
CA GLU A 98 -6.30 6.66 19.66
C GLU A 98 -5.81 5.47 18.85
N VAL A 99 -6.72 4.70 18.25
CA VAL A 99 -6.40 3.59 17.34
C VAL A 99 -5.68 4.11 16.10
N THR A 100 -6.20 5.15 15.44
CA THR A 100 -5.58 5.74 14.25
C THR A 100 -4.23 6.37 14.57
N SER A 101 -4.12 7.06 15.71
CA SER A 101 -2.84 7.61 16.20
C SER A 101 -1.81 6.49 16.47
N ALA A 102 -2.24 5.39 17.12
CA ALA A 102 -1.35 4.27 17.42
C ALA A 102 -0.84 3.54 16.17
N LEU A 103 -1.67 3.42 15.13
CA LEU A 103 -1.25 2.87 13.84
C LEU A 103 -0.18 3.76 13.17
N LEU A 104 -0.28 5.09 13.26
CA LEU A 104 0.70 6.00 12.64
C LEU A 104 2.03 6.10 13.39
N GLU A 105 1.98 6.00 14.73
CA GLU A 105 3.15 6.02 15.59
C GLU A 105 4.01 4.76 15.43
N ALA A 106 3.41 3.65 14.99
CA ALA A 106 4.11 2.40 14.80
C ALA A 106 5.23 2.52 13.75
N LYS A 107 6.35 1.83 14.03
CA LYS A 107 7.53 1.79 13.15
C LYS A 107 7.50 0.54 12.29
N TYR A 108 6.73 0.58 11.22
CA TYR A 108 6.58 -0.54 10.31
C TYR A 108 7.83 -0.84 9.49
N LYS A 109 8.06 -2.12 9.20
CA LYS A 109 8.92 -2.58 8.11
C LYS A 109 8.08 -2.79 6.86
N MET A 110 8.73 -2.86 5.70
CA MET A 110 8.06 -3.10 4.41
C MET A 110 7.22 -4.38 4.39
N ASN A 111 7.63 -5.42 5.13
CA ASN A 111 6.91 -6.68 5.22
C ASN A 111 5.70 -6.63 6.16
N ASP A 112 5.59 -5.62 7.03
CA ASP A 112 4.42 -5.46 7.90
C ASP A 112 3.23 -4.86 7.16
N LEU A 113 3.47 -4.13 6.07
CA LEU A 113 2.46 -3.31 5.40
C LEU A 113 1.22 -4.07 4.93
N PRO A 114 1.31 -5.26 4.29
CA PRO A 114 0.11 -6.00 3.91
C PRO A 114 -0.80 -6.28 5.11
N GLY A 115 -0.22 -6.63 6.26
CA GLY A 115 -0.98 -6.85 7.48
C GLY A 115 -1.59 -5.59 8.07
N VAL A 116 -0.87 -4.45 8.01
CA VAL A 116 -1.42 -3.16 8.44
C VAL A 116 -2.61 -2.75 7.57
N VAL A 117 -2.55 -3.02 6.26
CA VAL A 117 -3.65 -2.75 5.32
C VAL A 117 -4.86 -3.62 5.65
N GLU A 118 -4.68 -4.92 5.93
CA GLU A 118 -5.77 -5.81 6.36
C GLU A 118 -6.39 -5.38 7.69
N VAL A 119 -5.56 -5.00 8.67
CA VAL A 119 -6.02 -4.46 9.96
C VAL A 119 -6.82 -3.17 9.76
N SER A 120 -6.34 -2.26 8.92
CA SER A 120 -7.02 -1.00 8.60
C SER A 120 -8.32 -1.24 7.85
N SER A 121 -8.34 -2.22 6.95
CA SER A 121 -9.53 -2.65 6.22
C SER A 121 -10.59 -3.24 7.15
N LEU A 122 -10.19 -4.08 8.12
CA LEU A 122 -11.13 -4.61 9.12
C LEU A 122 -11.70 -3.52 10.02
N LEU A 123 -10.85 -2.57 10.47
CA LEU A 123 -11.30 -1.42 11.25
C LEU A 123 -12.27 -0.54 10.46
N HIS A 124 -11.96 -0.26 9.20
CA HIS A 124 -12.83 0.47 8.26
C HIS A 124 -14.17 -0.24 8.08
N GLN A 125 -14.16 -1.56 7.87
CA GLN A 125 -15.40 -2.33 7.72
C GLN A 125 -16.23 -2.38 8.99
N THR A 126 -15.61 -2.23 10.17
CA THR A 126 -16.29 -2.32 11.47
C THR A 126 -16.80 -0.97 11.97
N TYR A 127 -16.06 0.12 11.74
CA TYR A 127 -16.30 1.44 12.36
C TYR A 127 -16.40 2.56 11.31
N SER A 128 -17.52 3.29 11.27
CA SER A 128 -17.80 4.38 10.31
C SER A 128 -16.78 5.49 10.33
N ASP A 129 -16.33 5.83 11.51
CA ASP A 129 -15.53 7.03 11.71
C ASP A 129 -14.03 6.73 11.57
N PHE A 130 -13.66 5.48 11.28
CA PHE A 130 -12.27 5.07 11.15
C PHE A 130 -11.58 5.77 9.98
N SER A 131 -12.15 5.71 8.78
CA SER A 131 -11.51 6.28 7.59
C SER A 131 -11.30 7.79 7.69
N SER A 132 -12.31 8.53 8.15
CA SER A 132 -12.22 9.98 8.34
C SER A 132 -11.19 10.35 9.41
N SER A 133 -11.21 9.69 10.58
CA SER A 133 -10.22 9.90 11.63
C SER A 133 -8.80 9.56 11.17
N PHE A 134 -8.64 8.47 10.42
CA PHE A 134 -7.33 8.03 9.95
C PHE A 134 -6.77 8.97 8.89
N LEU A 135 -7.61 9.45 7.97
CA LEU A 135 -7.22 10.43 6.96
C LEU A 135 -6.78 11.77 7.58
N GLU A 136 -7.49 12.25 8.61
CA GLU A 136 -7.08 13.45 9.35
C GLU A 136 -5.69 13.27 9.97
N ALA A 137 -5.46 12.11 10.61
CA ALA A 137 -4.20 11.80 11.24
C ALA A 137 -3.06 11.66 10.21
N TRP A 138 -3.30 11.02 9.06
CA TRP A 138 -2.37 10.98 7.93
C TRP A 138 -2.05 12.37 7.38
N THR A 139 -3.07 13.22 7.23
CA THR A 139 -2.91 14.59 6.75
C THR A 139 -1.96 15.36 7.65
N ARG A 140 -2.03 15.19 8.97
CA ARG A 140 -1.12 15.84 9.92
C ARG A 140 0.35 15.43 9.74
N ILE A 141 0.61 14.19 9.33
CA ILE A 141 1.97 13.63 9.21
C ILE A 141 2.56 13.86 7.81
N LEU A 142 1.73 13.76 6.77
CA LEU A 142 2.17 13.85 5.38
C LEU A 142 1.99 15.26 4.78
N SER A 143 1.28 16.16 5.46
CA SER A 143 1.21 17.56 5.02
C SER A 143 2.61 18.15 5.05
N PHE A 144 3.07 18.54 3.87
CA PHE A 144 4.34 19.20 3.68
C PHE A 144 4.08 20.60 3.14
N SER A 145 4.61 21.61 3.82
CA SER A 145 4.52 22.99 3.39
C SER A 145 5.66 23.32 2.44
N LYS A 146 5.45 24.26 1.51
CA LYS A 146 6.52 24.80 0.65
C LYS A 146 7.67 25.45 1.44
N LYS A 147 7.46 25.75 2.73
CA LYS A 147 8.49 26.29 3.63
C LYS A 147 9.36 25.20 4.26
N ASP A 148 8.93 23.96 4.22
CA ASP A 148 9.68 22.85 4.78
C ASP A 148 10.82 22.49 3.83
N THR A 149 12.05 22.46 4.36
CA THR A 149 13.26 22.25 3.56
C THR A 149 13.73 20.79 3.57
N SER A 150 13.17 19.95 4.45
CA SER A 150 13.52 18.55 4.59
C SER A 150 12.43 17.76 5.32
N PHE A 151 12.32 16.47 5.02
CA PHE A 151 11.51 15.54 5.80
C PHE A 151 12.31 15.02 6.99
N PRO A 152 11.78 15.10 8.24
CA PRO A 152 12.52 14.72 9.44
C PRO A 152 13.02 13.27 9.42
N ASN A 153 12.28 12.35 8.79
CA ASN A 153 12.65 10.94 8.71
C ASN A 153 12.35 10.35 7.32
N PRO A 154 13.29 10.46 6.37
CA PRO A 154 13.13 9.94 5.02
C PRO A 154 12.84 8.42 4.96
N ASN A 155 13.44 7.66 5.88
CA ASN A 155 13.24 6.20 5.95
C ASN A 155 11.82 5.82 6.37
N LYS A 156 11.26 6.54 7.35
CA LYS A 156 9.84 6.36 7.73
C LYS A 156 8.93 6.85 6.62
N LEU A 157 9.21 8.02 6.03
CA LEU A 157 8.41 8.56 4.93
C LEU A 157 8.28 7.59 3.76
N ARG A 158 9.37 6.89 3.40
CA ARG A 158 9.36 5.83 2.37
C ARG A 158 8.35 4.73 2.66
N VAL A 159 8.26 4.29 3.91
CA VAL A 159 7.31 3.25 4.34
C VAL A 159 5.89 3.81 4.40
N ASP A 160 5.75 5.02 4.94
CA ASP A 160 4.48 5.71 5.13
C ASP A 160 3.78 6.03 3.80
N ILE A 161 4.50 6.53 2.78
CA ILE A 161 3.94 6.81 1.45
C ILE A 161 3.44 5.52 0.79
N ARG A 162 4.21 4.43 0.91
CA ARG A 162 3.77 3.12 0.39
C ARG A 162 2.51 2.65 1.08
N LEU A 163 2.47 2.70 2.41
CA LEU A 163 1.28 2.31 3.19
C LEU A 163 0.06 3.16 2.81
N TYR A 164 0.24 4.48 2.74
CA TYR A 164 -0.83 5.41 2.37
C TYR A 164 -1.41 5.12 0.97
N ALA A 165 -0.54 4.83 0.00
CA ALA A 165 -0.96 4.43 -1.34
C ALA A 165 -1.71 3.08 -1.34
N GLU A 166 -1.32 2.12 -0.50
CA GLU A 166 -2.04 0.85 -0.37
C GLU A 166 -3.45 1.07 0.23
N LEU A 167 -3.60 1.97 1.22
CA LEU A 167 -4.90 2.32 1.83
C LEU A 167 -5.87 2.95 0.82
N ILE A 168 -5.37 3.72 -0.14
CA ILE A 168 -6.17 4.26 -1.26
C ILE A 168 -6.52 3.14 -2.24
N SER A 169 -5.55 2.30 -2.60
CA SER A 169 -5.75 1.23 -3.59
C SER A 169 -6.77 0.19 -3.13
N THR A 170 -6.75 -0.12 -1.83
CA THR A 170 -7.70 -1.03 -1.17
C THR A 170 -9.00 -0.35 -0.76
N GLY A 171 -9.18 0.95 -1.04
CA GLY A 171 -10.46 1.63 -0.82
C GLY A 171 -10.80 1.94 0.64
N VAL A 172 -9.84 1.87 1.57
CA VAL A 172 -10.00 2.43 2.93
C VAL A 172 -10.18 3.94 2.82
N PHE A 173 -9.36 4.60 2.00
CA PHE A 173 -9.59 5.96 1.54
C PHE A 173 -10.19 5.95 0.15
N THR A 174 -11.18 6.80 -0.09
CA THR A 174 -11.69 6.97 -1.45
C THR A 174 -10.62 7.64 -2.32
N LEU A 175 -10.70 7.43 -3.63
CA LEU A 175 -9.79 8.09 -4.57
C LEU A 175 -9.88 9.63 -4.49
N LYS A 176 -11.07 10.16 -4.21
CA LYS A 176 -11.30 11.60 -4.11
C LYS A 176 -10.58 12.21 -2.91
N GLU A 177 -10.58 11.49 -1.79
CA GLU A 177 -10.01 11.97 -0.52
C GLU A 177 -8.51 11.74 -0.44
N GLY A 178 -8.03 10.57 -0.87
CA GLY A 178 -6.63 10.19 -0.67
C GLY A 178 -5.65 10.72 -1.73
N LEU A 179 -6.08 10.80 -2.99
CA LEU A 179 -5.19 11.20 -4.09
C LEU A 179 -4.59 12.61 -3.94
N PRO A 180 -5.32 13.65 -3.47
CA PRO A 180 -4.75 14.98 -3.32
C PRO A 180 -3.53 15.00 -2.40
N LEU A 181 -3.59 14.33 -1.24
CA LEU A 181 -2.46 14.26 -0.30
C LEU A 181 -1.29 13.48 -0.90
N LEU A 182 -1.55 12.33 -1.52
CA LEU A 182 -0.52 11.52 -2.19
C LEU A 182 0.16 12.29 -3.33
N GLY A 183 -0.61 12.97 -4.17
CA GLY A 183 -0.08 13.78 -5.26
C GLY A 183 0.79 14.94 -4.76
N ASN A 184 0.33 15.65 -3.73
CA ASN A 184 1.07 16.77 -3.15
C ASN A 184 2.41 16.33 -2.55
N ILE A 185 2.45 15.21 -1.82
CA ILE A 185 3.70 14.72 -1.22
C ILE A 185 4.70 14.25 -2.29
N LEU A 186 4.24 13.49 -3.30
CA LEU A 186 5.10 13.04 -4.41
C LEU A 186 5.65 14.23 -5.20
N THR A 187 4.78 15.20 -5.52
CA THR A 187 5.19 16.44 -6.20
C THR A 187 6.24 17.18 -5.39
N SER A 188 6.05 17.31 -4.07
CA SER A 188 7.00 18.01 -3.19
C SER A 188 8.37 17.32 -3.17
N LEU A 189 8.40 15.98 -3.09
CA LEU A 189 9.65 15.21 -3.12
C LEU A 189 10.44 15.47 -4.41
N VAL A 190 9.77 15.45 -5.57
CA VAL A 190 10.41 15.76 -6.87
C VAL A 190 10.94 17.19 -6.89
N HIS A 191 10.18 18.17 -6.37
CA HIS A 191 10.57 19.58 -6.37
C HIS A 191 11.77 19.88 -5.46
N MET A 192 11.94 19.13 -4.37
CA MET A 192 13.07 19.26 -3.46
C MET A 192 14.35 18.62 -4.01
N ASP A 193 14.21 17.63 -4.87
CA ASP A 193 15.30 16.82 -5.41
C ASP A 193 15.87 17.36 -6.73
N LYS A 194 15.96 18.69 -6.89
CA LYS A 194 16.52 19.31 -8.11
C LYS A 194 18.04 19.20 -8.23
N GLU A 195 18.76 19.14 -7.10
CA GLU A 195 20.23 19.19 -7.09
C GLU A 195 20.86 18.00 -6.37
N THR A 196 20.43 17.70 -5.14
CA THR A 196 21.10 16.72 -4.27
C THR A 196 20.46 15.33 -4.27
N HIS A 197 19.31 15.17 -4.94
CA HIS A 197 18.56 13.92 -5.09
C HIS A 197 18.42 13.09 -3.79
N ALA A 198 18.19 13.75 -2.65
CA ALA A 198 18.15 13.13 -1.33
C ALA A 198 16.94 12.20 -1.13
N HIS A 199 15.86 12.40 -1.89
CA HIS A 199 14.59 11.69 -1.79
C HIS A 199 14.35 10.69 -2.93
N ILE A 200 15.26 10.54 -3.90
CA ILE A 200 15.09 9.64 -5.05
C ILE A 200 14.80 8.20 -4.62
N SER A 201 15.40 7.74 -3.53
CA SER A 201 15.15 6.40 -2.98
C SER A 201 13.71 6.19 -2.50
N ILE A 202 13.02 7.26 -2.12
CA ILE A 202 11.60 7.27 -1.73
C ILE A 202 10.73 7.12 -2.98
N ILE A 203 10.99 7.95 -4.00
CA ILE A 203 10.26 7.94 -5.27
C ILE A 203 10.42 6.58 -5.96
N LEU A 204 11.65 6.06 -6.06
CA LEU A 204 11.91 4.74 -6.63
C LEU A 204 11.20 3.62 -5.86
N SER A 205 11.13 3.71 -4.53
CA SER A 205 10.38 2.74 -3.73
C SER A 205 8.88 2.81 -4.01
N PHE A 206 8.31 4.02 -4.14
CA PHE A 206 6.92 4.20 -4.54
C PHE A 206 6.66 3.63 -5.94
N CYS A 207 7.46 3.98 -6.94
CA CYS A 207 7.33 3.45 -8.30
C CYS A 207 7.43 1.91 -8.33
N LYS A 208 8.37 1.33 -7.57
CA LYS A 208 8.53 -0.13 -7.49
C LYS A 208 7.31 -0.85 -6.92
N HIS A 209 6.66 -0.27 -5.90
CA HIS A 209 5.62 -0.96 -5.14
C HIS A 209 4.19 -0.58 -5.52
N CYS A 210 4.01 0.66 -5.97
CA CYS A 210 2.70 1.25 -6.27
C CYS A 210 2.61 1.74 -7.73
N GLY A 211 3.72 1.81 -8.46
CA GLY A 211 3.76 2.40 -9.80
C GLY A 211 2.81 1.77 -10.81
N SER A 212 2.61 0.46 -10.75
CA SER A 212 1.64 -0.24 -11.62
C SER A 212 0.20 0.24 -11.40
N ASP A 213 -0.15 0.61 -10.17
CA ASP A 213 -1.52 1.03 -9.82
C ASP A 213 -1.79 2.50 -10.19
N TYR A 214 -0.79 3.36 -10.01
CA TYR A 214 -0.96 4.81 -10.12
C TYR A 214 -0.47 5.41 -11.45
N ALA A 215 0.50 4.78 -12.10
CA ALA A 215 1.17 5.31 -13.28
C ALA A 215 1.42 4.22 -14.35
N ASP A 216 0.75 3.07 -14.24
CA ASP A 216 0.86 1.94 -15.18
C ASP A 216 2.32 1.49 -15.47
N LEU A 217 3.18 1.63 -14.46
CA LEU A 217 4.61 1.37 -14.61
C LEU A 217 4.88 -0.13 -14.70
N VAL A 218 5.62 -0.52 -15.73
CA VAL A 218 6.17 -1.87 -15.90
C VAL A 218 7.70 -1.80 -15.99
N PRO A 219 8.45 -2.64 -15.23
CA PRO A 219 9.90 -2.66 -15.34
C PRO A 219 10.37 -2.95 -16.78
N ARG A 220 11.37 -2.21 -17.26
CA ARG A 220 11.89 -2.34 -18.64
C ARG A 220 12.25 -3.77 -19.01
N LYS A 221 12.87 -4.52 -18.09
CA LYS A 221 13.23 -5.93 -18.30
C LYS A 221 11.98 -6.78 -18.60
N ILE A 222 10.92 -6.60 -17.82
CA ILE A 222 9.65 -7.32 -18.01
C ILE A 222 9.02 -6.97 -19.35
N ARG A 223 8.99 -5.69 -19.73
CA ARG A 223 8.48 -5.26 -21.04
C ARG A 223 9.24 -5.88 -22.21
N ILE A 224 10.58 -5.90 -22.16
CA ILE A 224 11.39 -6.52 -23.21
C ILE A 224 11.10 -8.03 -23.29
N LEU A 225 10.99 -8.70 -22.15
CA LEU A 225 10.70 -10.14 -22.09
C LEU A 225 9.29 -10.46 -22.57
N SER A 226 8.29 -9.63 -22.22
CA SER A 226 6.92 -9.81 -22.69
C SER A 226 6.82 -9.65 -24.20
N ASP A 227 7.51 -8.66 -24.77
CA ASP A 227 7.57 -8.46 -26.23
C ASP A 227 8.28 -9.64 -26.92
N LYS A 228 9.41 -10.09 -26.36
CA LYS A 228 10.22 -11.19 -26.89
C LYS A 228 9.46 -12.52 -26.93
N TYR A 229 8.63 -12.79 -25.92
CA TYR A 229 7.89 -14.05 -25.78
C TYR A 229 6.38 -13.94 -26.03
N THR A 230 5.91 -12.77 -26.48
CA THR A 230 4.50 -12.50 -26.82
C THR A 230 3.53 -12.75 -25.65
N TYR A 231 3.93 -12.32 -24.45
CA TYR A 231 3.05 -12.31 -23.28
C TYR A 231 2.26 -11.01 -23.20
N GLU A 232 0.98 -11.10 -22.84
CA GLU A 232 0.16 -9.92 -22.55
C GLU A 232 0.43 -9.40 -21.13
N LEU A 233 0.77 -8.11 -21.03
CA LEU A 233 0.88 -7.41 -19.75
C LEU A 233 -0.48 -6.83 -19.37
N SER A 234 -0.97 -7.20 -18.20
CA SER A 234 -2.21 -6.64 -17.66
C SER A 234 -1.96 -5.29 -16.99
N THR A 235 -2.87 -4.33 -17.21
CA THR A 235 -2.81 -2.99 -16.59
C THR A 235 -3.69 -2.91 -15.35
N SER A 236 -3.44 -1.91 -14.51
CA SER A 236 -4.25 -1.64 -13.32
C SER A 236 -5.48 -0.80 -13.70
N ASN A 237 -6.65 -1.21 -13.22
CA ASN A 237 -7.91 -0.49 -13.39
C ASN A 237 -8.23 0.45 -12.21
N LEU A 238 -7.26 0.71 -11.31
CA LEU A 238 -7.48 1.52 -10.12
C LEU A 238 -7.89 2.96 -10.45
N LEU A 239 -7.20 3.57 -11.43
CA LEU A 239 -7.43 4.94 -11.88
C LEU A 239 -7.91 4.95 -13.34
N PRO A 240 -8.79 5.88 -13.73
CA PRO A 240 -9.09 6.09 -15.14
C PRO A 240 -7.81 6.47 -15.92
N LEU A 241 -7.67 5.99 -17.16
CA LEU A 241 -6.47 6.19 -18.00
C LEU A 241 -5.97 7.65 -18.07
N GLY A 242 -6.89 8.63 -18.08
CA GLY A 242 -6.53 10.05 -18.09
C GLY A 242 -5.81 10.56 -16.83
N LYS A 243 -6.03 9.93 -15.67
CA LYS A 243 -5.32 10.25 -14.42
C LYS A 243 -3.97 9.55 -14.32
N GLN A 244 -3.85 8.34 -14.87
CA GLN A 244 -2.58 7.59 -14.90
C GLN A 244 -1.53 8.32 -15.74
N LYS A 245 -1.91 8.81 -16.93
CA LYS A 245 -1.01 9.58 -17.81
C LYS A 245 -0.47 10.86 -17.17
N LYS A 246 -1.20 11.47 -16.24
CA LYS A 246 -0.72 12.64 -15.51
C LYS A 246 0.37 12.28 -14.50
N CYS A 247 0.21 11.15 -13.81
CA CYS A 247 1.24 10.64 -12.90
C CYS A 247 2.51 10.19 -13.65
N GLU A 248 2.37 9.68 -14.87
CA GLU A 248 3.51 9.33 -15.74
C GLU A 248 4.27 10.57 -16.24
N ALA A 249 3.56 11.64 -16.61
CA ALA A 249 4.18 12.87 -17.11
C ALA A 249 4.91 13.69 -16.01
N ASP A 250 4.51 13.52 -14.74
CA ASP A 250 5.08 14.21 -13.58
C ASP A 250 6.19 13.39 -12.88
N ALA A 251 6.48 12.16 -13.34
CA ALA A 251 7.51 11.24 -12.81
C ALA A 251 8.82 11.29 -13.61
#